data_AF-A0A183B164-F1
#
_entry.id   AF-A0A183B164-F1
#
_cell.length_a   1.000
_cell.length_b   1.000
_cell.length_c   1.000
_cell.angle_alpha   90.00
_cell.angle_beta   90.00
_cell.angle_gamma   90.00
#
_symmetry.space_group_name_H-M   'P 1'
#
loop_
_entity.id
_entity.type
_entity.pdbx_description
1 polymer ?
#
loop_
_entity_poly.entity_id
_entity_poly.type
_entity_poly.pdbx_seq_one_letter_code
_entity_poly.pdbx_strand_id
1 'polypeptide(L)'
;MPVEQAFTLLVQVNNHYGLRELFLNDFDGLHMRLHQLKRIIQDQLPDVAKHFEELGLETHMYASQWFLTLFTAKFPLPVVFHIVDLFLSEGMIFILKVAFTVLRIARRDLLGLDFEGVLKYLRVSLPKRFITPEAGEELLNQAVNAKVTPSKLIKYAKEWLAIRAQEKLSESPVQALERQVAALRDQVNRLERENEALASGLISSKTSMHREVDKLEDKAEILTRELFVSRQDLHDTLEEKRHLENEVTQVKQMLRDTLNQVAEDRLHQQTLIAAYRAVASDLSRPRSCERCSAGPESVNGSAEVKHATTSQSPESVVLHLRLLWSLIEQVHQCDRCGPVLAVTVQEWEKNVSESSDSVRPESVVENLVTEYLKDNSTQSWSSDDGMTVASPETVPHKLQTTQFQSNESNTVTTKSKQWLTNTLNSLRSIGSTDPTTSTSTGNNSSIETTPSLSIPPVYARDTSQTKLSTTNGC
;
A
#
# COMPACT_ATOMS: atom_id res chain seq x y z
N MET A 1 -24.02 -5.58 24.62
CA MET A 1 -23.76 -4.25 24.03
C MET A 1 -22.85 -4.41 22.83
N PRO A 2 -23.14 -3.82 21.66
CA PRO A 2 -22.25 -3.76 20.50
C PRO A 2 -20.90 -3.08 20.81
N VAL A 3 -19.89 -3.31 19.98
CA VAL A 3 -18.51 -2.87 20.24
C VAL A 3 -18.36 -1.35 20.15
N GLU A 4 -19.02 -0.70 19.18
CA GLU A 4 -19.00 0.76 19.00
C GLU A 4 -19.67 1.47 20.18
N GLN A 5 -20.76 0.88 20.70
CA GLN A 5 -21.46 1.39 21.88
C GLN A 5 -20.61 1.22 23.14
N ALA A 6 -19.93 0.08 23.30
CA ALA A 6 -19.02 -0.16 24.41
C ALA A 6 -17.79 0.78 24.38
N PHE A 7 -17.22 1.02 23.19
CA PHE A 7 -16.15 2.02 23.02
C PHE A 7 -16.64 3.43 23.32
N THR A 8 -17.82 3.81 22.83
CA THR A 8 -18.43 5.12 23.10
C THR A 8 -18.65 5.32 24.61
N LEU A 9 -19.17 4.31 25.31
CA LEU A 9 -19.36 4.36 26.76
C LEU A 9 -18.02 4.43 27.51
N LEU A 10 -16.98 3.72 27.07
CA LEU A 10 -15.63 3.84 27.65
C LEU A 10 -15.05 5.25 27.48
N VAL A 11 -15.25 5.88 26.32
CA VAL A 11 -14.86 7.29 26.07
C VAL A 11 -15.64 8.25 26.98
N GLN A 12 -16.92 7.99 27.22
CA GLN A 12 -17.74 8.77 28.16
C GLN A 12 -17.27 8.61 29.61
N VAL A 13 -17.06 7.37 30.08
CA VAL A 13 -16.55 7.05 31.42
C VAL A 13 -15.20 7.72 31.67
N ASN A 14 -14.29 7.67 30.70
CA ASN A 14 -12.99 8.32 30.81
C ASN A 14 -13.08 9.84 30.87
N ASN A 15 -13.84 10.50 29.99
CA ASN A 15 -13.80 11.96 29.86
C ASN A 15 -14.83 12.73 30.71
N HIS A 16 -15.88 12.06 31.24
CA HIS A 16 -16.98 12.73 31.96
C HIS A 16 -17.28 12.18 33.36
N TYR A 17 -16.90 10.93 33.68
CA TYR A 17 -17.16 10.33 35.00
C TYR A 17 -15.97 10.38 35.97
N GLY A 18 -14.86 11.03 35.58
CA GLY A 18 -13.70 11.25 36.44
C GLY A 18 -12.73 10.07 36.53
N LEU A 19 -12.77 9.11 35.59
CA LEU A 19 -11.90 7.94 35.60
C LEU A 19 -10.50 8.25 35.01
N ARG A 20 -10.42 9.05 33.94
CA ARG A 20 -9.14 9.36 33.27
C ARG A 20 -8.19 10.12 34.19
N GLU A 21 -8.73 11.02 35.01
CA GLU A 21 -8.00 11.84 35.98
C GLU A 21 -7.27 11.01 37.04
N LEU A 22 -7.69 9.74 37.27
CA LEU A 22 -6.97 8.83 38.15
C LEU A 22 -5.62 8.37 37.58
N PHE A 23 -5.43 8.46 36.26
CA PHE A 23 -4.22 8.04 35.53
C PHE A 23 -3.33 9.22 35.10
N LEU A 24 -3.75 10.48 35.33
CA LEU A 24 -2.98 11.67 34.96
C LEU A 24 -2.06 12.13 36.09
N ASN A 25 -0.99 12.86 35.72
CA ASN A 25 -0.10 13.56 36.63
C ASN A 25 0.44 12.68 37.77
N ASP A 26 1.07 11.56 37.41
CA ASP A 26 1.61 10.56 38.35
C ASP A 26 0.57 10.06 39.35
N PHE A 27 -0.61 9.73 38.83
CA PHE A 27 -1.76 9.21 39.58
C PHE A 27 -2.31 10.16 40.67
N ASP A 28 -2.05 11.47 40.61
CA ASP A 28 -2.52 12.45 41.62
C ASP A 28 -4.04 12.38 41.89
N GLY A 29 -4.84 12.18 40.84
CA GLY A 29 -6.28 11.97 40.99
C GLY A 29 -6.62 10.73 41.81
N LEU A 30 -5.89 9.62 41.62
CA LEU A 30 -6.01 8.41 42.43
C LEU A 30 -5.54 8.66 43.87
N HIS A 31 -4.38 9.30 44.07
CA HIS A 31 -3.87 9.60 45.41
C HIS A 31 -4.85 10.47 46.21
N MET A 32 -5.52 11.43 45.56
CA MET A 32 -6.63 12.19 46.17
C MET A 32 -7.83 11.30 46.55
N ARG A 33 -8.21 10.30 45.73
CA ARG A 33 -9.27 9.34 46.09
C ARG A 33 -8.86 8.40 47.23
N LEU A 34 -7.61 7.96 47.25
CA LEU A 34 -7.04 7.15 48.32
C LEU A 34 -7.00 7.95 49.65
N HIS A 35 -6.63 9.24 49.60
CA HIS A 35 -6.73 10.14 50.75
C HIS A 35 -8.19 10.29 51.21
N GLN A 36 -9.13 10.57 50.29
CA GLN A 36 -10.57 10.60 50.61
C GLN A 36 -11.04 9.31 51.31
N LEU A 37 -10.62 8.14 50.83
CA LEU A 37 -10.92 6.87 51.47
C LEU A 37 -10.28 6.73 52.86
N LYS A 38 -8.99 7.06 53.04
CA LYS A 38 -8.31 7.05 54.36
C LYS A 38 -9.07 7.89 55.38
N ARG A 39 -9.49 9.10 55.00
CA ARG A 39 -10.25 10.01 55.87
C ARG A 39 -11.68 9.49 56.17
N ILE A 40 -12.34 8.83 55.23
CA ILE A 40 -13.64 8.17 55.46
C ILE A 40 -13.50 7.00 56.45
N ILE A 41 -12.44 6.19 56.34
CA ILE A 41 -12.17 5.09 57.29
C ILE A 41 -11.88 5.67 58.68
N GLN A 42 -11.04 6.70 58.81
CA GLN A 42 -10.79 7.38 60.10
C GLN A 42 -12.09 7.92 60.74
N ASP A 43 -12.97 8.55 59.96
CA ASP A 43 -14.23 9.14 60.44
C ASP A 43 -15.32 8.11 60.84
N GLN A 44 -15.28 6.88 60.31
CA GLN A 44 -16.43 5.93 60.40
C GLN A 44 -16.06 4.48 60.79
N LEU A 45 -14.77 4.12 60.77
CA LEU A 45 -14.19 2.84 61.18
C LEU A 45 -12.86 3.11 61.93
N PRO A 46 -12.87 3.89 63.03
CA PRO A 46 -11.65 4.38 63.68
C PRO A 46 -10.78 3.26 64.28
N ASP A 47 -11.37 2.11 64.60
CA ASP A 47 -10.66 0.89 65.02
C ASP A 47 -9.88 0.26 63.86
N VAL A 48 -10.49 0.12 62.69
CA VAL A 48 -9.80 -0.36 61.47
C VAL A 48 -8.74 0.66 61.03
N ALA A 49 -9.02 1.95 61.14
CA ALA A 49 -8.05 3.01 60.84
C ALA A 49 -6.80 2.91 61.74
N LYS A 50 -7.01 2.77 63.05
CA LYS A 50 -5.93 2.60 64.03
C LYS A 50 -5.14 1.31 63.81
N HIS A 51 -5.82 0.19 63.56
CA HIS A 51 -5.17 -1.10 63.26
C HIS A 51 -4.31 -1.04 61.99
N PHE A 52 -4.81 -0.39 60.93
CA PHE A 52 -4.03 -0.17 59.70
C PHE A 52 -2.84 0.78 59.94
N GLU A 53 -2.98 1.79 60.78
CA GLU A 53 -1.90 2.72 61.15
C GLU A 53 -0.81 2.04 62.00
N GLU A 54 -1.20 1.19 62.95
CA GLU A 54 -0.29 0.38 63.77
C GLU A 54 0.45 -0.70 62.95
N LEU A 55 -0.14 -1.20 61.87
CA LEU A 55 0.50 -2.10 60.90
C LEU A 55 1.32 -1.37 59.81
N GLY A 56 1.32 -0.03 59.75
CA GLY A 56 1.94 0.73 58.66
C GLY A 56 1.29 0.52 57.28
N LEU A 57 0.02 0.10 57.25
CA LEU A 57 -0.69 -0.29 56.05
C LEU A 57 -1.29 0.93 55.32
N GLU A 58 -0.71 1.29 54.17
CA GLU A 58 -1.24 2.37 53.35
C GLU A 58 -2.41 1.97 52.46
N THR A 59 -3.34 2.91 52.27
CA THR A 59 -4.53 2.74 51.42
C THR A 59 -4.19 2.39 49.97
N HIS A 60 -3.04 2.85 49.46
CA HIS A 60 -2.57 2.55 48.10
C HIS A 60 -2.28 1.05 47.89
N MET A 61 -1.88 0.33 48.95
CA MET A 61 -1.43 -1.08 48.86
C MET A 61 -2.56 -2.05 48.54
N TYR A 62 -3.81 -1.71 48.91
CA TYR A 62 -5.00 -2.54 48.69
C TYR A 62 -6.06 -1.89 47.79
N ALA A 63 -6.32 -0.59 47.88
CA ALA A 63 -7.47 0.03 47.24
C ALA A 63 -7.23 0.54 45.81
N SER A 64 -5.97 0.67 45.36
CA SER A 64 -5.66 1.26 44.04
C SER A 64 -6.37 0.57 42.88
N GLN A 65 -6.46 -0.77 42.89
CA GLN A 65 -7.19 -1.52 41.86
C GLN A 65 -8.71 -1.30 41.92
N TRP A 66 -9.30 -1.02 43.09
CA TRP A 66 -10.74 -0.79 43.23
C TRP A 66 -11.18 0.46 42.46
N PHE A 67 -10.39 1.53 42.55
CA PHE A 67 -10.61 2.77 41.82
C PHE A 67 -10.26 2.65 40.33
N LEU A 68 -9.03 2.23 40.00
CA LEU A 68 -8.54 2.18 38.61
C LEU A 68 -9.28 1.19 37.72
N THR A 69 -9.97 0.19 38.30
CA THR A 69 -10.70 -0.84 37.54
C THR A 69 -12.20 -0.86 37.83
N LEU A 70 -12.74 0.08 38.62
CA LEU A 70 -14.16 0.08 39.05
C LEU A 70 -14.57 -1.30 39.64
N PHE A 71 -13.72 -1.87 40.49
CA PHE A 71 -13.80 -3.23 41.06
C PHE A 71 -13.73 -4.43 40.06
N THR A 72 -13.82 -4.21 38.75
CA THR A 72 -13.91 -5.27 37.71
C THR A 72 -12.81 -6.33 37.76
N ALA A 73 -11.59 -5.97 38.19
CA ALA A 73 -10.43 -6.86 38.10
C ALA A 73 -10.37 -8.00 39.14
N LYS A 74 -11.24 -7.99 40.16
CA LYS A 74 -11.21 -8.97 41.28
C LYS A 74 -12.58 -9.37 41.83
N PHE A 75 -13.62 -8.55 41.68
CA PHE A 75 -14.94 -8.83 42.24
C PHE A 75 -15.82 -9.63 41.26
N PRO A 76 -16.77 -10.46 41.74
CA PRO A 76 -17.65 -11.24 40.88
C PRO A 76 -18.51 -10.36 39.96
N LEU A 77 -18.60 -10.75 38.69
CA LEU A 77 -19.26 -9.96 37.63
C LEU A 77 -20.68 -9.50 37.95
N PRO A 78 -21.59 -10.31 38.55
CA PRO A 78 -22.96 -9.85 38.86
C PRO A 78 -22.98 -8.60 39.75
N VAL A 79 -22.10 -8.53 40.75
CA VAL A 79 -22.00 -7.40 41.68
C VAL A 79 -21.27 -6.22 41.03
N VAL A 80 -20.26 -6.50 40.20
CA VAL A 80 -19.55 -5.49 39.40
C VAL A 80 -20.49 -4.78 38.43
N PHE A 81 -21.45 -5.47 37.80
CA PHE A 81 -22.42 -4.83 36.90
C PHE A 81 -23.23 -3.76 37.64
N HIS A 82 -23.79 -4.08 38.81
CA HIS A 82 -24.52 -3.09 39.61
C HIS A 82 -23.64 -1.98 40.21
N ILE A 83 -22.36 -2.25 40.48
CA ILE A 83 -21.39 -1.21 40.84
C ILE A 83 -21.20 -0.24 39.66
N VAL A 84 -21.14 -0.75 38.42
CA VAL A 84 -21.03 0.06 37.20
C VAL A 84 -22.34 0.82 36.91
N ASP A 85 -23.51 0.19 37.05
CA ASP A 85 -24.82 0.83 36.88
C ASP A 85 -24.96 2.06 37.80
N LEU A 86 -24.66 1.90 39.10
CA LEU A 86 -24.75 2.97 40.09
C LEU A 86 -23.60 3.99 39.97
N PHE A 87 -22.41 3.58 39.49
CA PHE A 87 -21.35 4.51 39.10
C PHE A 87 -21.74 5.36 37.87
N LEU A 88 -22.46 4.81 36.91
CA LEU A 88 -23.01 5.57 35.76
C LEU A 88 -24.17 6.49 36.15
N SER A 89 -24.69 6.39 37.39
CA SER A 89 -25.72 7.29 37.93
C SER A 89 -25.14 8.34 38.90
N GLU A 90 -24.36 7.94 39.90
CA GLU A 90 -23.79 8.83 40.92
C GLU A 90 -22.36 9.34 40.60
N GLY A 91 -21.62 8.66 39.73
CA GLY A 91 -20.21 8.93 39.47
C GLY A 91 -19.26 8.42 40.56
N MET A 92 -18.04 8.97 40.59
CA MET A 92 -16.92 8.55 41.46
C MET A 92 -17.22 8.49 42.97
N ILE A 93 -18.27 9.17 43.46
CA ILE A 93 -18.71 9.04 44.86
C ILE A 93 -19.21 7.62 45.19
N PHE A 94 -19.80 6.90 44.22
CA PHE A 94 -20.27 5.54 44.45
C PHE A 94 -19.11 4.55 44.64
N ILE A 95 -18.02 4.71 43.89
CA ILE A 95 -16.81 3.89 44.06
C ILE A 95 -16.21 4.09 45.47
N LEU A 96 -16.26 5.31 46.03
CA LEU A 96 -15.91 5.58 47.43
C LEU A 96 -16.89 4.95 48.42
N LYS A 97 -18.21 5.01 48.16
CA LYS A 97 -19.24 4.33 48.97
C LYS A 97 -19.00 2.82 49.04
N VAL A 98 -18.72 2.17 47.91
CA VAL A 98 -18.44 0.72 47.82
C VAL A 98 -17.12 0.38 48.51
N ALA A 99 -16.03 1.12 48.25
CA ALA A 99 -14.72 0.90 48.87
C ALA A 99 -14.76 0.98 50.40
N PHE A 100 -15.52 1.95 50.95
CA PHE A 100 -15.79 2.03 52.37
C PHE A 100 -16.66 0.85 52.88
N THR A 101 -17.68 0.45 52.11
CA THR A 101 -18.63 -0.57 52.55
C THR A 101 -18.05 -1.97 52.55
N VAL A 102 -17.20 -2.35 51.59
CA VAL A 102 -16.49 -3.64 51.62
C VAL A 102 -15.56 -3.74 52.83
N LEU A 103 -14.93 -2.64 53.25
CA LEU A 103 -14.15 -2.56 54.50
C LEU A 103 -15.04 -2.61 55.75
N ARG A 104 -16.22 -1.98 55.73
CA ARG A 104 -17.21 -2.05 56.83
C ARG A 104 -17.71 -3.48 57.06
N ILE A 105 -17.98 -4.23 55.99
CA ILE A 105 -18.38 -5.64 56.03
C ILE A 105 -17.22 -6.51 56.53
N ALA A 106 -15.99 -6.24 56.05
CA ALA A 106 -14.78 -6.95 56.46
C ALA A 106 -14.26 -6.63 57.88
N ARG A 107 -14.80 -5.61 58.54
CA ARG A 107 -14.28 -5.03 59.80
C ARG A 107 -13.84 -6.07 60.83
N ARG A 108 -14.67 -7.07 61.11
CA ARG A 108 -14.39 -8.11 62.14
C ARG A 108 -13.20 -8.99 61.75
N ASP A 109 -13.08 -9.33 60.47
CA ASP A 109 -12.01 -10.19 59.97
C ASP A 109 -10.68 -9.44 59.88
N LEU A 110 -10.72 -8.14 59.57
CA LEU A 110 -9.52 -7.29 59.43
C LEU A 110 -8.79 -7.04 60.76
N LEU A 111 -9.53 -6.86 61.86
CA LEU A 111 -8.97 -6.52 63.18
C LEU A 111 -8.20 -7.68 63.85
N GLY A 112 -8.33 -8.91 63.33
CA GLY A 112 -7.60 -10.08 63.82
C GLY A 112 -6.40 -10.49 62.95
N LEU A 113 -6.04 -9.69 61.94
CA LEU A 113 -5.01 -10.02 60.95
C LEU A 113 -3.80 -9.10 61.06
N ASP A 114 -2.62 -9.64 60.73
CA ASP A 114 -1.37 -8.90 60.56
C ASP A 114 -1.25 -8.26 59.17
N PHE A 115 -0.11 -7.63 58.87
CA PHE A 115 0.12 -6.92 57.62
C PHE A 115 -0.06 -7.81 56.36
N GLU A 116 0.54 -9.01 56.34
CA GLU A 116 0.33 -9.95 55.23
C GLU A 116 -1.12 -10.45 55.21
N GLY A 117 -1.66 -10.85 56.36
CA GLY A 117 -3.02 -11.34 56.51
C GLY A 117 -4.06 -10.38 55.96
N VAL A 118 -3.97 -9.08 56.28
CA VAL A 118 -4.87 -8.05 55.75
C VAL A 118 -4.74 -7.94 54.22
N LEU A 119 -3.53 -7.81 53.67
CA LEU A 119 -3.33 -7.69 52.21
C LEU A 119 -3.84 -8.93 51.46
N LYS A 120 -3.59 -10.12 52.00
CA LYS A 120 -4.03 -11.42 51.48
C LYS A 120 -5.55 -11.56 51.54
N TYR A 121 -6.16 -11.19 52.66
CA TYR A 121 -7.61 -11.19 52.84
C TYR A 121 -8.30 -10.23 51.85
N LEU A 122 -7.85 -8.97 51.77
CA LEU A 122 -8.42 -7.97 50.87
C LEU A 122 -8.28 -8.34 49.39
N ARG A 123 -7.17 -9.01 49.01
CA ARG A 123 -6.90 -9.44 47.62
C ARG A 123 -7.61 -10.74 47.22
N VAL A 124 -7.82 -11.68 48.13
CA VAL A 124 -8.23 -13.06 47.79
C VAL A 124 -9.51 -13.53 48.47
N SER A 125 -9.73 -13.19 49.74
CA SER A 125 -10.87 -13.68 50.53
C SER A 125 -12.08 -12.76 50.41
N LEU A 126 -11.88 -11.44 50.53
CA LEU A 126 -12.94 -10.44 50.49
C LEU A 126 -13.78 -10.50 49.20
N PRO A 127 -13.21 -10.56 47.97
CA PRO A 127 -14.03 -10.56 46.76
C PRO A 127 -14.91 -11.81 46.64
N LYS A 128 -14.47 -12.95 47.20
CA LYS A 128 -15.23 -14.22 47.18
C LYS A 128 -16.50 -14.18 48.02
N ARG A 129 -16.61 -13.25 48.97
CA ARG A 129 -17.83 -13.09 49.81
C ARG A 129 -19.03 -12.60 48.99
N PHE A 130 -18.79 -11.96 47.86
CA PHE A 130 -19.81 -11.36 47.00
C PHE A 130 -20.11 -12.23 45.76
N ILE A 131 -19.91 -13.55 45.86
CA ILE A 131 -20.23 -14.52 44.79
C ILE A 131 -21.73 -14.83 44.76
N THR A 132 -22.39 -14.89 45.91
CA THR A 132 -23.85 -15.11 45.96
C THR A 132 -24.59 -13.78 45.75
N PRO A 133 -25.75 -13.78 45.06
CA PRO A 133 -26.45 -12.55 44.72
C PRO A 133 -26.91 -11.78 45.96
N GLU A 134 -27.32 -12.47 47.02
CA GLU A 134 -27.83 -11.86 48.27
C GLU A 134 -26.73 -11.05 48.97
N ALA A 135 -25.48 -11.54 48.97
CA ALA A 135 -24.34 -10.82 49.53
C ALA A 135 -23.94 -9.61 48.66
N GLY A 136 -24.16 -9.71 47.34
CA GLY A 136 -24.02 -8.59 46.40
C GLY A 136 -25.07 -7.51 46.65
N GLU A 137 -26.35 -7.89 46.75
CA GLU A 137 -27.46 -7.01 47.09
C GLU A 137 -27.27 -6.36 48.47
N GLU A 138 -26.80 -7.11 49.48
CA GLU A 138 -26.51 -6.52 50.80
C GLU A 138 -25.41 -5.45 50.68
N LEU A 139 -24.30 -5.73 49.98
CA LEU A 139 -23.24 -4.75 49.72
C LEU A 139 -23.78 -3.48 49.03
N LEU A 140 -24.61 -3.63 48.01
CA LEU A 140 -25.15 -2.50 47.23
C LEU A 140 -26.12 -1.67 48.08
N ASN A 141 -27.07 -2.30 48.77
CA ASN A 141 -27.97 -1.63 49.71
C ASN A 141 -27.21 -0.92 50.84
N GLN A 142 -26.17 -1.56 51.38
CA GLN A 142 -25.28 -0.98 52.38
C GLN A 142 -24.44 0.20 51.83
N ALA A 143 -24.06 0.18 50.56
CA ALA A 143 -23.25 1.22 49.91
C ALA A 143 -24.08 2.45 49.51
N VAL A 144 -25.27 2.27 48.93
CA VAL A 144 -26.22 3.37 48.64
C VAL A 144 -26.47 4.21 49.90
N ASN A 145 -26.69 3.54 51.03
CA ASN A 145 -26.92 4.13 52.36
C ASN A 145 -25.64 4.53 53.13
N ALA A 146 -24.44 4.45 52.53
CA ALA A 146 -23.22 4.86 53.19
C ALA A 146 -23.13 6.39 53.34
N LYS A 147 -22.72 6.87 54.53
CA LYS A 147 -22.65 8.30 54.89
C LYS A 147 -21.42 9.00 54.30
N VAL A 148 -21.23 8.88 52.98
CA VAL A 148 -20.22 9.59 52.19
C VAL A 148 -20.92 10.75 51.49
N THR A 149 -20.67 11.99 51.94
CA THR A 149 -21.33 13.19 51.40
C THR A 149 -20.38 14.03 50.53
N PRO A 150 -20.86 14.69 49.45
CA PRO A 150 -20.01 15.53 48.62
C PRO A 150 -19.24 16.59 49.39
N SER A 151 -19.86 17.23 50.39
CA SER A 151 -19.23 18.25 51.24
C SER A 151 -18.02 17.71 52.03
N LYS A 152 -18.09 16.46 52.52
CA LYS A 152 -16.94 15.79 53.15
C LYS A 152 -15.84 15.49 52.13
N LEU A 153 -16.18 15.01 50.94
CA LEU A 153 -15.20 14.76 49.87
C LEU A 153 -14.45 16.03 49.43
N ILE A 154 -15.17 17.15 49.32
CA ILE A 154 -14.58 18.47 49.03
C ILE A 154 -13.63 18.91 50.16
N LYS A 155 -13.99 18.67 51.43
CA LYS A 155 -13.09 18.93 52.57
C LYS A 155 -11.81 18.10 52.47
N TYR A 156 -11.91 16.78 52.31
CA TYR A 156 -10.75 15.89 52.24
C TYR A 156 -9.89 16.12 50.97
N ALA A 157 -10.47 16.63 49.88
CA ALA A 157 -9.73 17.06 48.70
C ALA A 157 -8.92 18.34 48.96
N LYS A 158 -9.50 19.32 49.68
CA LYS A 158 -8.75 20.51 50.14
C LYS A 158 -7.64 20.14 51.13
N GLU A 159 -7.89 19.18 52.02
CA GLU A 159 -6.86 18.62 52.91
C GLU A 159 -5.71 17.97 52.10
N TRP A 160 -6.02 17.15 51.08
CA TRP A 160 -5.00 16.57 50.18
C TRP A 160 -4.16 17.63 49.46
N LEU A 161 -4.81 18.62 48.85
CA LEU A 161 -4.13 19.68 48.10
C LEU A 161 -3.24 20.55 49.00
N ALA A 162 -3.63 20.78 50.25
CA ALA A 162 -2.81 21.49 51.24
C ALA A 162 -1.56 20.69 51.63
N ILE A 163 -1.70 19.38 51.90
CA ILE A 163 -0.57 18.48 52.17
C ILE A 163 0.42 18.49 50.99
N ARG A 164 -0.05 18.25 49.77
CA ARG A 164 0.79 18.20 48.56
C ARG A 164 1.41 19.54 48.18
N ALA A 165 0.81 20.66 48.59
CA ALA A 165 1.43 21.99 48.46
C ALA A 165 2.53 22.22 49.51
N GLN A 166 2.33 21.76 50.75
CA GLN A 166 3.34 21.82 51.81
C GLN A 166 4.54 20.91 51.51
N GLU A 167 4.31 19.69 51.00
CA GLU A 167 5.37 18.77 50.55
C GLU A 167 6.28 19.45 49.52
N LYS A 168 5.70 20.07 48.48
CA LYS A 168 6.42 20.84 47.45
C LYS A 168 7.16 22.08 47.97
N LEU A 169 6.74 22.64 49.09
CA LEU A 169 7.44 23.75 49.78
C LEU A 169 8.57 23.24 50.70
N SER A 170 8.48 22.01 51.18
CA SER A 170 9.51 21.35 51.99
C SER A 170 10.59 20.63 51.17
N GLU A 171 10.29 20.29 49.92
CA GLU A 171 11.24 19.69 48.99
C GLU A 171 12.33 20.71 48.61
N SER A 172 13.60 20.31 48.76
CA SER A 172 14.72 21.18 48.40
C SER A 172 14.69 21.46 46.89
N PRO A 173 14.72 22.74 46.45
CA PRO A 173 14.68 23.07 45.02
C PRO A 173 15.87 22.47 44.25
N VAL A 174 17.00 22.24 44.93
CA VAL A 174 18.16 21.54 44.36
C VAL A 174 17.80 20.08 44.03
N GLN A 175 17.17 19.35 44.96
CA GLN A 175 16.78 17.94 44.74
C GLN A 175 15.69 17.80 43.67
N ALA A 176 14.75 18.75 43.61
CA ALA A 176 13.76 18.80 42.53
C ALA A 176 14.43 19.01 41.15
N LEU A 177 15.40 19.93 41.06
CA LEU A 177 16.18 20.16 39.85
C LEU A 177 17.08 18.96 39.49
N GLU A 178 17.71 18.30 40.45
CA GLU A 178 18.52 17.09 40.24
C GLU A 178 17.69 15.96 39.62
N ARG A 179 16.46 15.74 40.11
CA ARG A 179 15.52 14.76 39.53
C ARG A 179 15.08 15.14 38.11
N GLN A 180 14.81 16.42 37.84
CA GLN A 180 14.49 16.89 36.48
C GLN A 180 15.68 16.70 35.53
N VAL A 181 16.90 17.01 35.97
CA VAL A 181 18.14 16.80 35.20
C VAL A 181 18.38 15.30 34.94
N ALA A 182 18.10 14.43 35.90
CA ALA A 182 18.16 12.98 35.69
C ALA A 182 17.13 12.50 34.65
N ALA A 183 15.86 12.89 34.80
CA ALA A 183 14.79 12.51 33.88
C ALA A 183 15.03 13.03 32.44
N LEU A 184 15.55 14.26 32.29
CA LEU A 184 15.93 14.81 30.99
C LEU A 184 17.13 14.06 30.37
N ARG A 185 18.13 13.67 31.17
CA ARG A 185 19.24 12.82 30.70
C ARG A 185 18.74 11.47 30.22
N ASP A 186 17.84 10.80 30.95
CA ASP A 186 17.27 9.52 30.52
C ASP A 186 16.38 9.64 29.28
N GLN A 187 15.69 10.77 29.10
CA GLN A 187 14.98 11.07 27.86
C GLN A 187 15.93 11.27 26.67
N VAL A 188 17.04 12.00 26.85
CA VAL A 188 18.09 12.17 25.82
C VAL A 188 18.71 10.81 25.47
N ASN A 189 19.20 10.07 26.47
CA ASN A 189 19.77 8.72 26.31
C ASN A 189 18.83 7.76 25.54
N ARG A 190 17.51 7.91 25.68
CA ARG A 190 16.53 7.09 24.96
C ARG A 190 16.36 7.54 23.51
N LEU A 191 16.21 8.86 23.28
CA LEU A 191 16.07 9.43 21.94
C LEU A 191 17.34 9.22 21.09
N GLU A 192 18.53 9.23 21.70
CA GLU A 192 19.79 8.90 21.03
C GLU A 192 19.80 7.45 20.53
N ARG A 193 19.40 6.47 21.37
CA ARG A 193 19.26 5.06 20.95
C ARG A 193 18.19 4.84 19.89
N GLU A 194 17.06 5.54 19.99
CA GLU A 194 16.01 5.52 18.96
C GLU A 194 16.57 6.04 17.62
N ASN A 195 17.37 7.10 17.64
CA ASN A 195 18.01 7.68 16.46
C ASN A 195 19.12 6.77 15.88
N GLU A 196 19.96 6.16 16.71
CA GLU A 196 20.97 5.16 16.29
C GLU A 196 20.33 3.92 15.64
N ALA A 197 19.22 3.44 16.21
CA ALA A 197 18.46 2.33 15.64
C ALA A 197 17.86 2.69 14.26
N LEU A 198 17.26 3.88 14.13
CA LEU A 198 16.73 4.37 12.86
C LEU A 198 17.85 4.60 11.82
N ALA A 199 18.98 5.18 12.21
CA ALA A 199 20.13 5.41 11.34
C ALA A 199 20.74 4.10 10.84
N SER A 200 20.95 3.11 11.72
CA SER A 200 21.46 1.79 11.33
C SER A 200 20.48 1.02 10.43
N GLY A 201 19.18 1.10 10.70
CA GLY A 201 18.12 0.57 9.82
C GLY A 201 18.12 1.22 8.43
N LEU A 202 18.26 2.55 8.36
CA LEU A 202 18.35 3.30 7.11
C LEU A 202 19.63 2.97 6.31
N ILE A 203 20.77 2.82 6.98
CA ILE A 203 22.04 2.40 6.35
C ILE A 203 21.95 0.96 5.83
N SER A 204 21.32 0.05 6.59
CA SER A 204 21.08 -1.34 6.17
C SER A 204 20.18 -1.40 4.93
N SER A 205 19.06 -0.67 4.95
CA SER A 205 18.16 -0.53 3.80
C SER A 205 18.87 0.07 2.58
N LYS A 206 19.57 1.20 2.76
CA LYS A 206 20.33 1.86 1.68
C LYS A 206 21.37 0.93 1.05
N THR A 207 22.18 0.24 1.87
CA THR A 207 23.20 -0.68 1.36
C THR A 207 22.61 -1.93 0.70
N SER A 208 21.44 -2.41 1.15
CA SER A 208 20.71 -3.47 0.45
C SER A 208 20.15 -3.01 -0.90
N MET A 209 19.64 -1.77 -0.98
CA MET A 209 19.14 -1.18 -2.23
C MET A 209 20.27 -0.98 -3.24
N HIS A 210 21.44 -0.47 -2.81
CA HIS A 210 22.59 -0.29 -3.73
C HIS A 210 23.03 -1.64 -4.31
N ARG A 211 23.18 -2.68 -3.48
CA ARG A 211 23.49 -4.05 -3.94
C ARG A 211 22.48 -4.64 -4.93
N GLU A 212 21.24 -4.14 -4.98
CA GLU A 212 20.26 -4.61 -5.99
C GLU A 212 20.32 -3.75 -7.25
N VAL A 213 20.67 -2.47 -7.15
CA VAL A 213 21.03 -1.63 -8.30
C VAL A 213 22.26 -2.19 -9.00
N ASP A 214 23.35 -2.47 -8.27
CA ASP A 214 24.58 -3.06 -8.81
C ASP A 214 24.28 -4.31 -9.68
N LYS A 215 23.47 -5.25 -9.15
CA LYS A 215 23.05 -6.48 -9.87
C LYS A 215 22.14 -6.22 -11.07
N LEU A 216 21.39 -5.13 -11.09
CA LEU A 216 20.51 -4.78 -12.20
C LEU A 216 21.30 -4.08 -13.31
N GLU A 217 22.34 -3.31 -12.96
CA GLU A 217 23.32 -2.74 -13.88
C GLU A 217 24.15 -3.85 -14.54
N ASP A 218 24.69 -4.81 -13.76
CA ASP A 218 25.38 -6.01 -14.28
C ASP A 218 24.52 -6.76 -15.33
N LYS A 219 23.24 -7.00 -15.01
CA LYS A 219 22.30 -7.68 -15.92
C LYS A 219 22.00 -6.84 -17.15
N ALA A 220 21.89 -5.53 -17.03
CA ALA A 220 21.64 -4.63 -18.15
C ALA A 220 22.83 -4.61 -19.12
N GLU A 221 24.08 -4.63 -18.62
CA GLU A 221 25.26 -4.75 -19.49
C GLU A 221 25.28 -6.11 -20.22
N ILE A 222 25.05 -7.21 -19.51
CA ILE A 222 25.00 -8.57 -20.09
C ILE A 222 23.93 -8.64 -21.20
N LEU A 223 22.69 -8.24 -20.91
CA LEU A 223 21.59 -8.27 -21.89
C LEU A 223 21.84 -7.32 -23.07
N THR A 224 22.48 -6.18 -22.86
CA THR A 224 22.88 -5.26 -23.94
C THR A 224 23.92 -5.90 -24.86
N ARG A 225 24.87 -6.65 -24.29
CA ARG A 225 25.91 -7.39 -25.04
C ARG A 225 25.31 -8.56 -25.82
N GLU A 226 24.43 -9.35 -25.21
CA GLU A 226 23.71 -10.45 -25.87
C GLU A 226 22.85 -9.92 -27.03
N LEU A 227 22.09 -8.84 -26.80
CA LEU A 227 21.28 -8.18 -27.83
C LEU A 227 22.14 -7.64 -28.98
N PHE A 228 23.34 -7.13 -28.71
CA PHE A 228 24.27 -6.71 -29.76
C PHE A 228 24.71 -7.90 -30.63
N VAL A 229 25.11 -9.02 -30.03
CA VAL A 229 25.50 -10.24 -30.75
C VAL A 229 24.33 -10.78 -31.58
N SER A 230 23.15 -10.95 -30.99
CA SER A 230 21.97 -11.43 -31.73
C SER A 230 21.53 -10.49 -32.88
N ARG A 231 21.81 -9.19 -32.77
CA ARG A 231 21.58 -8.24 -33.88
C ARG A 231 22.63 -8.36 -34.99
N GLN A 232 23.86 -8.76 -34.67
CA GLN A 232 24.89 -9.04 -35.65
C GLN A 232 24.59 -10.36 -36.38
N ASP A 233 24.30 -11.44 -35.64
CA ASP A 233 23.93 -12.75 -36.21
C ASP A 233 22.72 -12.62 -37.16
N LEU A 234 21.72 -11.80 -36.79
CA LEU A 234 20.57 -11.48 -37.64
C LEU A 234 20.93 -10.65 -38.88
N HIS A 235 21.94 -9.78 -38.80
CA HIS A 235 22.41 -9.02 -39.96
C HIS A 235 23.11 -9.94 -40.95
N ASP A 236 24.05 -10.76 -40.47
CA ASP A 236 24.88 -11.65 -41.29
C ASP A 236 23.99 -12.70 -42.01
N THR A 237 23.00 -13.28 -41.30
CA THR A 237 22.03 -14.21 -41.90
C THR A 237 21.06 -13.55 -42.90
N LEU A 238 20.76 -12.26 -42.74
CA LEU A 238 20.00 -11.50 -43.74
C LEU A 238 20.84 -11.20 -45.00
N GLU A 239 22.15 -11.00 -44.86
CA GLU A 239 23.05 -10.86 -46.01
C GLU A 239 23.23 -12.19 -46.76
N GLU A 240 23.41 -13.31 -46.04
CA GLU A 240 23.45 -14.66 -46.63
C GLU A 240 22.15 -14.98 -47.36
N LYS A 241 20.98 -14.74 -46.74
CA LYS A 241 19.67 -14.91 -47.38
C LYS A 241 19.58 -14.10 -48.69
N ARG A 242 20.03 -12.84 -48.68
CA ARG A 242 20.03 -11.98 -49.86
C ARG A 242 21.00 -12.49 -50.94
N HIS A 243 22.14 -13.07 -50.56
CA HIS A 243 23.07 -13.71 -51.50
C HIS A 243 22.41 -14.91 -52.18
N LEU A 244 21.81 -15.82 -51.41
CA LEU A 244 21.08 -16.99 -51.92
C LEU A 244 19.87 -16.59 -52.80
N GLU A 245 19.17 -15.50 -52.48
CA GLU A 245 18.10 -14.97 -53.34
C GLU A 245 18.64 -14.46 -54.71
N ASN A 246 19.84 -13.88 -54.74
CA ASN A 246 20.50 -13.51 -55.99
C ASN A 246 20.94 -14.75 -56.80
N GLU A 247 21.54 -15.76 -56.16
CA GLU A 247 21.90 -17.02 -56.83
C GLU A 247 20.66 -17.73 -57.40
N VAL A 248 19.58 -17.82 -56.63
CA VAL A 248 18.31 -18.43 -57.06
C VAL A 248 17.69 -17.65 -58.23
N THR A 249 17.80 -16.32 -58.28
CA THR A 249 17.32 -15.54 -59.44
C THR A 249 18.22 -15.70 -60.67
N GLN A 250 19.54 -15.81 -60.49
CA GLN A 250 20.49 -16.12 -61.58
C GLN A 250 20.26 -17.52 -62.16
N VAL A 251 20.10 -18.55 -61.33
CA VAL A 251 19.79 -19.92 -61.77
C VAL A 251 18.43 -19.98 -62.47
N LYS A 252 17.40 -19.30 -61.94
CA LYS A 252 16.10 -19.14 -62.62
C LYS A 252 16.23 -18.46 -63.98
N GLN A 253 17.17 -17.53 -64.15
CA GLN A 253 17.42 -16.88 -65.44
C GLN A 253 18.12 -17.84 -66.42
N MET A 254 19.21 -18.49 -66.03
CA MET A 254 19.90 -19.48 -66.87
C MET A 254 18.97 -20.61 -67.34
N LEU A 255 18.05 -21.07 -66.46
CA LEU A 255 17.04 -22.06 -66.82
C LEU A 255 16.01 -21.53 -67.84
N ARG A 256 15.57 -20.27 -67.72
CA ARG A 256 14.69 -19.62 -68.72
C ARG A 256 15.40 -19.51 -70.07
N ASP A 257 16.64 -19.06 -70.08
CA ASP A 257 17.40 -18.86 -71.33
C ASP A 257 17.70 -20.20 -72.02
N THR A 258 18.02 -21.25 -71.24
CA THR A 258 18.19 -22.62 -71.77
C THR A 258 16.86 -23.18 -72.33
N LEU A 259 15.73 -22.95 -71.65
CA LEU A 259 14.41 -23.36 -72.15
C LEU A 259 14.01 -22.62 -73.43
N ASN A 260 14.35 -21.33 -73.53
CA ASN A 260 14.14 -20.54 -74.75
C ASN A 260 14.99 -21.08 -75.91
N GLN A 261 16.29 -21.33 -75.70
CA GLN A 261 17.16 -21.92 -76.72
C GLN A 261 16.61 -23.28 -77.21
N VAL A 262 16.22 -24.17 -76.31
CA VAL A 262 15.64 -25.48 -76.68
C VAL A 262 14.30 -25.32 -77.42
N ALA A 263 13.52 -24.28 -77.11
CA ALA A 263 12.28 -23.98 -77.84
C ALA A 263 12.55 -23.43 -79.25
N GLU A 264 13.54 -22.56 -79.41
CA GLU A 264 14.00 -22.02 -80.70
C GLU A 264 14.64 -23.11 -81.57
N ASP A 265 15.52 -23.94 -81.02
CA ASP A 265 16.12 -25.09 -81.70
C ASP A 265 15.03 -26.06 -82.20
N ARG A 266 14.01 -26.32 -81.38
CA ARG A 266 12.85 -27.14 -81.75
C ARG A 266 12.02 -26.49 -82.85
N LEU A 267 11.82 -25.18 -82.82
CA LEU A 267 11.12 -24.43 -83.88
C LEU A 267 11.92 -24.43 -85.19
N HIS A 268 13.25 -24.32 -85.12
CA HIS A 268 14.14 -24.43 -86.26
C HIS A 268 14.09 -25.84 -86.86
N GLN A 269 14.15 -26.90 -86.03
CA GLN A 269 13.97 -28.28 -86.45
C GLN A 269 12.60 -28.51 -87.11
N GLN A 270 11.51 -28.00 -86.52
CA GLN A 270 10.17 -28.07 -87.13
C GLN A 270 10.11 -27.35 -88.48
N THR A 271 10.75 -26.18 -88.60
CA THR A 271 10.82 -25.40 -89.84
C THR A 271 11.63 -26.14 -90.91
N LEU A 272 12.76 -26.75 -90.54
CA LEU A 272 13.59 -27.57 -91.42
C LEU A 272 12.83 -28.81 -91.91
N ILE A 273 12.10 -29.49 -91.02
CA ILE A 273 11.23 -30.63 -91.36
C ILE A 273 10.08 -30.19 -92.28
N ALA A 274 9.49 -29.01 -92.05
CA ALA A 274 8.44 -28.47 -92.91
C ALA A 274 8.98 -28.11 -94.31
N ALA A 275 10.15 -27.49 -94.40
CA ALA A 275 10.84 -27.20 -95.66
C ALA A 275 11.21 -28.49 -96.41
N TYR A 276 11.72 -29.52 -95.71
CA TYR A 276 12.02 -30.83 -96.29
C TYR A 276 10.76 -31.52 -96.83
N ARG A 277 9.64 -31.45 -96.10
CA ARG A 277 8.32 -31.93 -96.57
C ARG A 277 7.83 -31.15 -97.79
N ALA A 278 8.02 -29.83 -97.83
CA ALA A 278 7.66 -29.00 -98.98
C ALA A 278 8.45 -29.38 -100.23
N VAL A 279 9.78 -29.51 -100.12
CA VAL A 279 10.66 -29.97 -101.22
C VAL A 279 10.28 -31.39 -101.68
N ALA A 280 9.98 -32.30 -100.75
CA ALA A 280 9.47 -33.63 -101.10
C ALA A 280 8.12 -33.57 -101.84
N SER A 281 7.23 -32.65 -101.46
CA SER A 281 5.93 -32.47 -102.13
C SER A 281 6.07 -31.89 -103.55
N ASP A 282 6.97 -30.94 -103.79
CA ASP A 282 7.24 -30.44 -105.14
C ASP A 282 8.02 -31.45 -106.00
N LEU A 283 8.85 -32.33 -105.41
CA LEU A 283 9.43 -33.49 -106.11
C LEU A 283 8.38 -34.53 -106.51
N SER A 284 7.27 -34.64 -105.77
CA SER A 284 6.13 -35.49 -106.13
C SER A 284 5.16 -34.86 -107.15
N ARG A 285 5.50 -33.69 -107.71
CA ARG A 285 4.63 -32.87 -108.57
C ARG A 285 5.06 -33.01 -110.04
N PRO A 286 4.27 -33.67 -110.91
CA PRO A 286 4.70 -33.93 -112.29
C PRO A 286 4.90 -32.65 -113.11
N ARG A 287 6.01 -32.55 -113.86
CA ARG A 287 6.22 -31.52 -114.89
C ARG A 287 6.02 -32.12 -116.28
N SER A 288 4.87 -31.84 -116.89
CA SER A 288 4.56 -32.09 -118.30
C SER A 288 4.59 -30.79 -119.12
N CYS A 289 4.46 -30.91 -120.45
CA CYS A 289 4.75 -29.84 -121.41
C CYS A 289 3.63 -28.77 -121.56
N GLU A 290 4.06 -27.60 -122.03
CA GLU A 290 3.36 -26.58 -122.83
C GLU A 290 2.02 -25.92 -122.41
N ARG A 291 2.08 -24.58 -122.46
CA ARG A 291 1.14 -23.61 -123.07
C ARG A 291 -0.40 -23.85 -122.96
N CYS A 292 -1.07 -22.76 -122.56
CA CYS A 292 -2.51 -22.55 -122.32
C CYS A 292 -2.94 -22.79 -120.86
N SER A 293 -3.79 -21.96 -120.24
CA SER A 293 -4.28 -20.61 -120.64
C SER A 293 -5.07 -19.95 -119.50
N ALA A 294 -4.85 -18.66 -119.22
CA ALA A 294 -5.59 -17.82 -118.26
C ALA A 294 -5.67 -18.36 -116.80
N GLY A 295 -5.82 -17.58 -115.75
CA GLY A 295 -6.08 -16.16 -115.55
C GLY A 295 -5.85 -15.84 -114.05
N PRO A 296 -6.00 -14.59 -113.59
CA PRO A 296 -5.08 -14.07 -112.58
C PRO A 296 -5.68 -13.82 -111.19
N GLU A 297 -4.77 -13.45 -110.26
CA GLU A 297 -5.02 -12.69 -109.02
C GLU A 297 -5.83 -13.41 -107.91
N SER A 298 -5.77 -13.02 -106.63
CA SER A 298 -5.02 -11.96 -105.91
C SER A 298 -4.62 -12.52 -104.52
N VAL A 299 -3.47 -12.26 -103.86
CA VAL A 299 -2.69 -11.04 -103.53
C VAL A 299 -3.01 -10.45 -102.12
N ASN A 300 -1.95 -10.31 -101.30
CA ASN A 300 -1.79 -9.50 -100.07
C ASN A 300 -2.51 -9.87 -98.76
N GLY A 301 -1.99 -9.31 -97.65
CA GLY A 301 -2.50 -9.45 -96.27
C GLY A 301 -1.47 -10.02 -95.28
N SER A 302 -0.19 -9.61 -95.33
CA SER A 302 0.37 -8.42 -94.65
C SER A 302 0.56 -8.62 -93.13
N ALA A 303 1.70 -8.15 -92.61
CA ALA A 303 2.10 -8.37 -91.22
C ALA A 303 1.48 -7.35 -90.24
N GLU A 304 1.22 -7.79 -89.01
CA GLU A 304 1.24 -6.93 -87.82
C GLU A 304 2.00 -7.63 -86.69
N VAL A 305 3.18 -7.12 -86.35
CA VAL A 305 3.78 -7.36 -85.03
C VAL A 305 3.14 -6.37 -84.07
N LYS A 306 2.38 -6.87 -83.09
CA LYS A 306 1.84 -6.06 -81.98
C LYS A 306 2.43 -6.52 -80.67
N HIS A 307 3.00 -5.57 -79.93
CA HIS A 307 3.56 -5.81 -78.61
C HIS A 307 2.46 -6.25 -77.64
N ALA A 308 2.65 -7.40 -76.99
CA ALA A 308 1.81 -7.86 -75.90
C ALA A 308 2.23 -7.17 -74.59
N THR A 309 1.62 -6.03 -74.29
CA THR A 309 1.77 -5.37 -72.98
C THR A 309 1.08 -6.22 -71.92
N THR A 310 1.82 -6.70 -70.91
CA THR A 310 1.29 -7.59 -69.86
C THR A 310 0.41 -6.84 -68.85
N SER A 311 -0.82 -6.51 -69.24
CA SER A 311 -1.89 -6.19 -68.29
C SER A 311 -2.62 -7.47 -67.88
N GLN A 312 -2.57 -7.81 -66.58
CA GLN A 312 -3.31 -8.95 -66.04
C GLN A 312 -4.81 -8.64 -66.01
N SER A 313 -5.60 -9.26 -66.87
CA SER A 313 -7.06 -9.19 -66.82
C SER A 313 -7.66 -10.23 -65.86
N PRO A 314 -8.84 -9.99 -65.25
CA PRO A 314 -9.41 -10.90 -64.25
C PRO A 314 -9.78 -12.30 -64.76
N GLU A 315 -9.93 -12.48 -66.08
CA GLU A 315 -10.42 -13.73 -66.68
C GLU A 315 -9.44 -14.90 -66.57
N SER A 316 -8.13 -14.62 -66.48
CA SER A 316 -7.09 -15.64 -66.29
C SER A 316 -7.25 -16.42 -64.98
N VAL A 317 -7.69 -15.74 -63.91
CA VAL A 317 -7.93 -16.33 -62.59
C VAL A 317 -9.17 -17.24 -62.62
N VAL A 318 -10.24 -16.82 -63.30
CA VAL A 318 -11.47 -17.62 -63.45
C VAL A 318 -11.21 -18.91 -64.25
N LEU A 319 -10.35 -18.85 -65.28
CA LEU A 319 -9.92 -20.03 -66.03
C LEU A 319 -9.05 -20.97 -65.19
N HIS A 320 -8.09 -20.44 -64.42
CA HIS A 320 -7.28 -21.26 -63.50
C HIS A 320 -8.12 -21.96 -62.44
N LEU A 321 -9.07 -21.26 -61.81
CA LEU A 321 -9.95 -21.86 -60.80
C LEU A 321 -10.86 -22.95 -61.38
N ARG A 322 -11.37 -22.79 -62.60
CA ARG A 322 -12.16 -23.83 -63.29
C ARG A 322 -11.32 -25.05 -63.67
N LEU A 323 -10.07 -24.85 -64.11
CA LEU A 323 -9.14 -25.95 -64.40
C LEU A 323 -8.74 -26.71 -63.13
N LEU A 324 -8.46 -26.00 -62.03
CA LEU A 324 -8.20 -26.61 -60.72
C LEU A 324 -9.38 -27.43 -60.21
N TRP A 325 -10.61 -26.89 -60.29
CA TRP A 325 -11.81 -27.62 -59.88
C TRP A 325 -12.01 -28.91 -60.69
N SER A 326 -11.87 -28.83 -62.03
CA SER A 326 -12.01 -30.00 -62.90
C SER A 326 -10.95 -31.07 -62.65
N LEU A 327 -9.71 -30.67 -62.29
CA LEU A 327 -8.65 -31.61 -61.90
C LEU A 327 -8.93 -32.27 -60.55
N ILE A 328 -9.43 -31.52 -59.56
CA ILE A 328 -9.83 -32.05 -58.25
C ILE A 328 -10.97 -33.07 -58.40
N GLU A 329 -11.98 -32.75 -59.21
CA GLU A 329 -13.14 -33.61 -59.47
C GLU A 329 -12.74 -34.93 -60.18
N GLN A 330 -11.75 -34.90 -61.07
CA GLN A 330 -11.17 -36.11 -61.67
C GLN A 330 -10.33 -36.95 -60.68
N VAL A 331 -9.56 -36.31 -59.79
CA VAL A 331 -8.76 -37.03 -58.78
C VAL A 331 -9.64 -37.69 -57.71
N HIS A 332 -10.79 -37.10 -57.37
CA HIS A 332 -11.70 -37.64 -56.38
C HIS A 332 -12.32 -39.00 -56.81
N GLN A 333 -12.44 -39.26 -58.12
CA GLN A 333 -13.00 -40.49 -58.69
C GLN A 333 -11.96 -41.62 -58.88
N CYS A 334 -10.72 -41.43 -58.41
CA CYS A 334 -9.68 -42.47 -58.43
C CYS A 334 -9.68 -43.28 -57.11
N ASP A 335 -9.94 -44.60 -57.19
CA ASP A 335 -9.97 -45.53 -56.04
C ASP A 335 -8.69 -45.56 -55.18
N ARG A 336 -7.54 -45.13 -55.72
CA ARG A 336 -6.27 -45.02 -55.00
C ARG A 336 -5.91 -43.60 -54.55
N CYS A 337 -6.58 -42.58 -55.08
CA CYS A 337 -6.21 -41.17 -54.91
C CYS A 337 -7.20 -40.44 -53.99
N GLY A 338 -8.49 -40.71 -54.14
CA GLY A 338 -9.58 -40.07 -53.38
C GLY A 338 -9.40 -40.10 -51.85
N PRO A 339 -9.02 -41.24 -51.22
CA PRO A 339 -8.82 -41.30 -49.77
C PRO A 339 -7.70 -40.38 -49.26
N VAL A 340 -6.62 -40.21 -50.03
CA VAL A 340 -5.51 -39.32 -49.66
C VAL A 340 -5.95 -37.87 -49.77
N LEU A 341 -6.64 -37.53 -50.86
CA LEU A 341 -7.16 -36.17 -51.08
C LEU A 341 -8.16 -35.77 -49.98
N ALA A 342 -9.07 -36.68 -49.61
CA ALA A 342 -10.05 -36.47 -48.55
C ALA A 342 -9.40 -36.15 -47.19
N VAL A 343 -8.34 -36.88 -46.80
CA VAL A 343 -7.60 -36.59 -45.57
C VAL A 343 -6.97 -35.19 -45.62
N THR A 344 -6.30 -34.83 -46.71
CA THR A 344 -5.71 -33.47 -46.85
C THR A 344 -6.74 -32.34 -46.89
N VAL A 345 -7.94 -32.58 -47.42
CA VAL A 345 -9.05 -31.59 -47.36
C VAL A 345 -9.56 -31.45 -45.94
N GLN A 346 -9.79 -32.57 -45.23
CA GLN A 346 -10.26 -32.56 -43.84
C GLN A 346 -9.24 -31.89 -42.90
N GLU A 347 -7.95 -32.10 -43.14
CA GLU A 347 -6.85 -31.46 -42.42
C GLU A 347 -6.72 -29.97 -42.77
N TRP A 348 -7.02 -29.56 -44.00
CA TRP A 348 -7.11 -28.14 -44.38
C TRP A 348 -8.33 -27.43 -43.77
N GLU A 349 -9.53 -28.03 -43.83
CA GLU A 349 -10.73 -27.51 -43.17
C GLU A 349 -10.53 -27.36 -41.65
N LYS A 350 -9.83 -28.32 -41.04
CA LYS A 350 -9.43 -28.26 -39.63
C LYS A 350 -8.47 -27.09 -39.37
N ASN A 351 -7.41 -26.92 -40.17
CA ASN A 351 -6.47 -25.79 -40.02
C ASN A 351 -7.17 -24.43 -40.23
N VAL A 352 -8.11 -24.32 -41.18
CA VAL A 352 -8.92 -23.10 -41.37
C VAL A 352 -9.79 -22.83 -40.14
N SER A 353 -10.42 -23.86 -39.58
CA SER A 353 -11.26 -23.74 -38.37
C SER A 353 -10.45 -23.38 -37.13
N GLU A 354 -9.30 -24.03 -36.90
CA GLU A 354 -8.40 -23.75 -35.77
C GLU A 354 -7.67 -22.40 -35.93
N SER A 355 -7.59 -21.84 -37.14
CA SER A 355 -7.10 -20.47 -37.38
C SER A 355 -8.14 -19.36 -37.06
N SER A 356 -9.38 -19.72 -36.74
CA SER A 356 -10.46 -18.74 -36.53
C SER A 356 -10.63 -18.25 -35.08
N ASP A 357 -9.76 -18.68 -34.16
CA ASP A 357 -9.86 -18.35 -32.73
C ASP A 357 -8.56 -17.78 -32.12
N SER A 358 -8.04 -16.66 -32.67
CA SER A 358 -7.46 -15.55 -31.89
C SER A 358 -7.06 -14.32 -32.74
N VAL A 359 -7.02 -13.15 -32.07
CA VAL A 359 -6.57 -11.84 -32.57
C VAL A 359 -7.38 -11.21 -33.71
N ARG A 360 -8.47 -10.51 -33.34
CA ARG A 360 -9.06 -9.43 -34.16
C ARG A 360 -8.12 -8.20 -34.21
N PRO A 361 -8.03 -7.48 -35.35
CA PRO A 361 -7.23 -6.27 -35.47
C PRO A 361 -8.01 -4.99 -35.09
N GLU A 362 -8.28 -4.77 -33.80
CA GLU A 362 -8.94 -3.54 -33.32
C GLU A 362 -7.97 -2.55 -32.61
N SER A 363 -6.82 -3.02 -32.10
CA SER A 363 -5.81 -2.19 -31.42
C SER A 363 -5.06 -1.18 -32.32
N VAL A 364 -5.17 -1.29 -33.64
CA VAL A 364 -4.62 -0.30 -34.59
C VAL A 364 -5.50 0.97 -34.64
N VAL A 365 -6.80 0.84 -34.36
CA VAL A 365 -7.76 1.95 -34.43
C VAL A 365 -7.64 2.87 -33.20
N GLU A 366 -7.50 2.31 -31.99
CA GLU A 366 -7.36 3.10 -30.76
C GLU A 366 -6.10 3.98 -30.79
N ASN A 367 -4.97 3.47 -31.28
CA ASN A 367 -3.74 4.24 -31.40
C ASN A 367 -3.93 5.48 -32.31
N LEU A 368 -4.50 5.30 -33.50
CA LEU A 368 -4.80 6.41 -34.43
C LEU A 368 -5.80 7.43 -33.85
N VAL A 369 -6.78 6.98 -33.05
CA VAL A 369 -7.74 7.89 -32.37
C VAL A 369 -7.06 8.68 -31.24
N THR A 370 -6.14 8.08 -30.48
CA THR A 370 -5.38 8.79 -29.43
C THR A 370 -4.34 9.77 -29.98
N GLU A 371 -3.85 9.55 -31.19
CA GLU A 371 -2.98 10.48 -31.91
C GLU A 371 -3.79 11.69 -32.42
N TYR A 372 -4.91 11.44 -33.12
CA TYR A 372 -5.77 12.48 -33.69
C TYR A 372 -6.41 13.46 -32.68
N LEU A 373 -6.64 13.02 -31.44
CA LEU A 373 -7.22 13.86 -30.38
C LEU A 373 -6.19 14.67 -29.57
N LYS A 374 -4.90 14.32 -29.61
CA LYS A 374 -3.84 15.17 -29.03
C LYS A 374 -3.67 16.47 -29.81
N ASP A 375 -3.77 16.40 -31.14
CA ASP A 375 -3.46 17.51 -32.04
C ASP A 375 -4.57 18.59 -32.13
N ASN A 376 -5.73 18.39 -31.48
CA ASN A 376 -6.89 19.30 -31.54
C ASN A 376 -7.23 20.01 -30.21
N SER A 377 -6.30 20.08 -29.26
CA SER A 377 -6.57 20.61 -27.90
C SER A 377 -6.33 22.12 -27.72
N THR A 378 -7.30 22.95 -28.13
CA THR A 378 -7.44 24.40 -27.81
C THR A 378 -8.92 24.82 -27.94
N GLN A 379 -9.52 25.80 -27.25
CA GLN A 379 -9.19 26.69 -26.11
C GLN A 379 -10.53 27.39 -25.69
N SER A 380 -10.74 28.03 -24.52
CA SER A 380 -9.98 28.24 -23.27
C SER A 380 -10.95 28.64 -22.12
N TRP A 381 -10.45 28.75 -20.87
CA TRP A 381 -10.98 29.45 -19.67
C TRP A 381 -12.51 29.70 -19.49
N SER A 382 -13.09 29.31 -18.33
CA SER A 382 -13.74 30.24 -17.35
C SER A 382 -14.51 29.53 -16.21
N SER A 383 -14.95 30.31 -15.22
CA SER A 383 -15.39 29.97 -13.86
C SER A 383 -16.84 29.47 -13.65
N ASP A 384 -17.07 29.05 -12.39
CA ASP A 384 -18.30 29.20 -11.58
C ASP A 384 -19.51 28.24 -11.75
N ASP A 385 -20.29 28.21 -10.65
CA ASP A 385 -21.54 27.48 -10.37
C ASP A 385 -21.49 25.92 -10.39
N GLY A 386 -22.27 25.21 -9.58
CA GLY A 386 -23.25 25.65 -8.58
C GLY A 386 -24.25 24.54 -8.21
N MET A 387 -23.79 23.48 -7.55
CA MET A 387 -24.56 22.23 -7.45
C MET A 387 -25.66 22.28 -6.36
N THR A 388 -26.92 22.26 -6.79
CA THR A 388 -28.10 22.47 -5.92
C THR A 388 -28.71 21.15 -5.41
N VAL A 389 -29.25 21.23 -4.19
CA VAL A 389 -30.01 20.23 -3.41
C VAL A 389 -30.99 19.36 -4.21
N ALA A 390 -31.03 18.07 -3.88
CA ALA A 390 -32.25 17.25 -3.93
C ALA A 390 -32.24 16.12 -2.86
N SER A 391 -33.05 16.28 -1.82
CA SER A 391 -33.58 15.18 -0.99
C SER A 391 -35.03 14.89 -1.42
N PRO A 392 -35.60 13.71 -1.13
CA PRO A 392 -36.25 13.50 0.18
C PRO A 392 -36.02 12.05 0.69
N GLU A 393 -36.63 11.53 1.77
CA GLU A 393 -37.73 12.02 2.61
C GLU A 393 -37.61 11.50 4.06
N THR A 394 -38.27 12.17 5.02
CA THR A 394 -38.32 11.74 6.43
C THR A 394 -39.67 12.12 7.05
N VAL A 395 -40.29 11.20 7.80
CA VAL A 395 -41.47 11.45 8.64
C VAL A 395 -41.34 10.75 10.00
N PRO A 396 -41.94 11.28 11.09
CA PRO A 396 -41.13 11.59 12.27
C PRO A 396 -41.79 11.22 13.61
N HIS A 397 -41.20 11.63 14.74
CA HIS A 397 -42.00 12.04 15.92
C HIS A 397 -41.30 13.16 16.70
N LYS A 398 -42.10 14.02 17.37
CA LYS A 398 -41.66 15.19 18.15
C LYS A 398 -41.51 14.87 19.64
N LEU A 399 -40.68 15.64 20.35
CA LEU A 399 -41.00 16.41 21.58
C LEU A 399 -39.74 17.17 22.04
N GLN A 400 -39.67 18.48 21.75
CA GLN A 400 -39.87 19.59 22.69
C GLN A 400 -38.69 19.88 23.65
N THR A 401 -37.93 20.91 23.29
CA THR A 401 -36.90 21.56 24.10
C THR A 401 -37.51 22.52 25.13
N THR A 402 -37.05 22.51 26.37
CA THR A 402 -37.11 23.67 27.28
C THR A 402 -35.74 24.32 27.37
N GLN A 403 -35.69 25.66 27.27
CA GLN A 403 -34.45 26.41 27.31
C GLN A 403 -33.99 26.66 28.75
N PHE A 404 -32.69 26.65 28.97
CA PHE A 404 -32.04 27.44 30.01
C PHE A 404 -30.89 28.23 29.38
N GLN A 405 -30.71 29.48 29.82
CA GLN A 405 -29.82 30.42 29.13
C GLN A 405 -28.35 30.24 29.52
N SER A 406 -27.49 30.70 28.61
CA SER A 406 -26.03 30.64 28.66
C SER A 406 -25.42 31.54 29.74
N ASN A 407 -24.19 31.21 30.15
CA ASN A 407 -23.07 32.13 29.96
C ASN A 407 -21.74 31.38 29.83
N GLU A 408 -20.87 31.93 28.96
CA GLU A 408 -19.40 31.87 28.91
C GLU A 408 -18.67 30.54 29.24
N SER A 409 -17.70 30.08 28.43
CA SER A 409 -16.73 30.82 27.62
C SER A 409 -16.20 29.97 26.45
N ASN A 410 -15.87 30.60 25.32
CA ASN A 410 -15.63 29.91 24.05
C ASN A 410 -14.33 30.37 23.36
N THR A 411 -13.17 29.86 23.80
CA THR A 411 -11.83 30.35 23.38
C THR A 411 -10.79 29.28 23.05
N VAL A 412 -11.12 27.98 23.18
CA VAL A 412 -10.13 26.87 23.08
C VAL A 412 -10.06 26.24 21.68
N THR A 413 -11.14 26.27 20.90
CA THR A 413 -11.28 25.48 19.66
C THR A 413 -10.49 26.02 18.46
N THR A 414 -10.14 27.32 18.42
CA THR A 414 -9.49 27.96 17.27
C THR A 414 -8.02 27.57 17.06
N LYS A 415 -7.29 27.23 18.14
CA LYS A 415 -5.86 26.86 18.03
C LYS A 415 -5.64 25.45 17.47
N SER A 416 -6.62 24.55 17.61
CA SER A 416 -6.44 23.12 17.30
C SER A 416 -6.31 22.79 15.80
N LYS A 417 -6.60 23.74 14.90
CA LYS A 417 -6.56 23.54 13.44
C LYS A 417 -5.42 24.24 12.70
N GLN A 418 -4.70 25.18 13.33
CA GLN A 418 -3.66 25.97 12.65
C GLN A 418 -2.40 25.15 12.30
N TRP A 419 -2.09 24.10 13.07
CA TRP A 419 -0.93 23.26 12.79
C TRP A 419 -1.11 22.45 11.49
N LEU A 420 -2.31 21.90 11.26
CA LEU A 420 -2.63 21.12 10.06
C LEU A 420 -2.48 21.94 8.76
N THR A 421 -2.96 23.18 8.74
CA THR A 421 -2.76 24.07 7.57
C THR A 421 -1.29 24.39 7.34
N ASN A 422 -0.51 24.64 8.41
CA ASN A 422 0.91 24.91 8.28
C ASN A 422 1.67 23.68 7.77
N THR A 423 1.39 22.48 8.30
CA THR A 423 2.00 21.22 7.82
C THR A 423 1.67 20.93 6.36
N LEU A 424 0.42 21.10 5.94
CA LEU A 424 0.01 20.90 4.54
C LEU A 424 0.65 21.91 3.58
N ASN A 425 0.86 23.15 4.02
CA ASN A 425 1.57 24.16 3.24
C ASN A 425 3.07 23.85 3.13
N SER A 426 3.73 23.42 4.23
CA SER A 426 5.15 23.01 4.20
C SER A 426 5.39 21.79 3.32
N LEU A 427 4.46 20.82 3.29
CA LEU A 427 4.54 19.68 2.38
C LEU A 427 4.40 20.09 0.91
N ARG A 428 3.61 21.14 0.60
CA ARG A 428 3.47 21.67 -0.77
C ARG A 428 4.75 22.35 -1.27
N SER A 429 5.57 22.94 -0.40
CA SER A 429 6.85 23.58 -0.78
C SER A 429 8.02 22.60 -1.00
N ILE A 430 7.88 21.31 -0.68
CA ILE A 430 8.95 20.31 -0.82
C ILE A 430 8.93 19.65 -2.22
N GLY A 431 7.81 19.76 -2.95
CA GLY A 431 7.61 19.09 -4.24
C GLY A 431 8.07 19.83 -5.50
N SER A 432 8.95 20.83 -5.41
CA SER A 432 9.44 21.57 -6.58
C SER A 432 10.85 22.13 -6.40
N THR A 433 11.85 21.39 -6.87
CA THR A 433 13.20 21.89 -7.17
C THR A 433 13.76 21.13 -8.36
N ASP A 434 14.04 21.83 -9.46
CA ASP A 434 15.18 21.55 -10.32
C ASP A 434 15.57 22.84 -11.10
N PRO A 435 16.80 22.95 -11.64
CA PRO A 435 17.53 24.22 -11.57
C PRO A 435 17.64 25.00 -12.89
N THR A 436 17.65 26.34 -12.80
CA THR A 436 18.45 27.18 -13.71
C THR A 436 18.97 28.46 -13.07
N THR A 437 20.24 28.69 -13.38
CA THR A 437 21.05 29.92 -13.39
C THR A 437 20.32 31.27 -13.48
N SER A 438 20.75 32.25 -12.67
CA SER A 438 20.85 33.66 -13.08
C SER A 438 21.88 34.41 -12.21
N THR A 439 22.43 35.51 -12.74
CA THR A 439 23.58 36.24 -12.18
C THR A 439 23.27 37.69 -11.84
N SER A 440 23.97 38.23 -10.82
CA SER A 440 24.01 39.65 -10.44
C SER A 440 22.69 40.23 -9.87
N THR A 441 22.66 41.36 -9.16
CA THR A 441 23.73 42.27 -8.67
C THR A 441 23.69 42.36 -7.13
N GLY A 442 24.81 42.72 -6.50
CA GLY A 442 24.90 42.88 -5.05
C GLY A 442 24.68 44.32 -4.56
N ASN A 443 24.59 44.49 -3.24
CA ASN A 443 24.85 45.76 -2.59
C ASN A 443 25.47 45.52 -1.19
N ASN A 444 26.47 46.31 -0.81
CA ASN A 444 27.28 46.08 0.39
C ASN A 444 26.85 46.97 1.58
N SER A 445 26.77 46.37 2.77
CA SER A 445 27.05 47.08 4.03
C SER A 445 27.50 46.13 5.14
N SER A 446 28.83 45.99 5.28
CA SER A 446 29.61 46.29 6.49
C SER A 446 28.87 46.44 7.84
N ILE A 447 29.39 45.99 8.99
CA ILE A 447 30.66 45.34 9.41
C ILE A 447 30.36 44.69 10.79
N GLU A 448 31.00 43.56 11.13
CA GLU A 448 31.82 43.36 12.36
C GLU A 448 32.36 41.91 12.43
N THR A 449 33.49 41.72 13.11
CA THR A 449 34.34 40.51 12.98
C THR A 449 34.73 39.88 14.31
N THR A 450 34.50 38.56 14.42
CA THR A 450 35.27 37.59 15.23
C THR A 450 35.19 37.74 16.78
N PRO A 451 35.61 36.74 17.59
CA PRO A 451 36.25 35.47 17.24
C PRO A 451 35.54 34.20 17.75
N SER A 452 36.00 33.06 17.23
CA SER A 452 35.77 31.72 17.80
C SER A 452 36.57 31.52 19.09
N LEU A 453 36.05 30.70 20.02
CA LEU A 453 36.83 30.12 21.11
C LEU A 453 37.05 28.63 20.87
N SER A 454 38.31 28.21 20.93
CA SER A 454 38.73 26.82 20.73
C SER A 454 38.50 25.97 21.98
N ILE A 455 37.99 24.75 21.81
CA ILE A 455 37.89 23.75 22.88
C ILE A 455 39.24 23.01 22.99
N PRO A 456 39.87 22.93 24.18
CA PRO A 456 41.10 22.16 24.37
C PRO A 456 40.84 20.64 24.42
N PRO A 457 41.80 19.79 24.02
CA PRO A 457 41.60 18.35 23.92
C PRO A 457 41.53 17.65 25.29
N VAL A 458 40.71 16.60 25.38
CA VAL A 458 40.61 15.72 26.54
C VAL A 458 41.80 14.74 26.55
N TYR A 459 42.42 14.55 27.72
CA TYR A 459 43.52 13.60 27.90
C TYR A 459 43.07 12.15 27.64
N ALA A 460 43.85 11.44 26.83
CA ALA A 460 43.79 9.98 26.77
C ALA A 460 44.30 9.37 28.10
N ARG A 461 43.75 8.20 28.47
CA ARG A 461 44.27 7.38 29.58
C ARG A 461 44.95 6.15 29.01
N ASP A 462 46.27 6.06 29.20
CA ASP A 462 47.03 4.86 28.87
C ASP A 462 46.62 3.67 29.76
N THR A 463 46.59 2.49 29.15
CA THR A 463 46.45 1.21 29.85
C THR A 463 47.85 0.64 30.13
N SER A 464 48.15 0.34 31.40
CA SER A 464 49.44 -0.25 31.77
C SER A 464 49.36 -1.20 32.97
N GLN A 465 49.35 -2.49 32.63
CA GLN A 465 49.97 -3.62 33.32
C GLN A 465 49.98 -3.65 34.87
N THR A 466 49.09 -4.46 35.44
CA THR A 466 49.25 -5.00 36.81
C THR A 466 50.15 -6.23 36.80
N LYS A 467 51.33 -6.17 37.43
CA LYS A 467 52.12 -7.34 37.84
C LYS A 467 52.76 -7.15 39.21
N LEU A 468 52.89 -8.28 39.90
CA LEU A 468 53.26 -8.51 41.31
C LEU A 468 54.36 -7.60 41.89
N SER A 469 54.16 -7.24 43.17
CA SER A 469 55.21 -7.42 44.18
C SER A 469 54.59 -7.75 45.55
N THR A 470 55.31 -8.51 46.37
CA THR A 470 54.88 -8.96 47.70
C THR A 470 55.93 -8.54 48.72
N THR A 471 55.54 -7.79 49.76
CA THR A 471 56.34 -7.69 51.01
C THR A 471 55.51 -7.19 52.19
N ASN A 472 55.48 -8.01 53.24
CA ASN A 472 55.64 -7.66 54.66
C ASN A 472 54.97 -6.38 55.17
N GLY A 473 53.82 -6.57 55.82
CA GLY A 473 53.08 -5.52 56.49
C GLY A 473 53.69 -4.96 57.79
N CYS A 474 53.01 -3.93 58.26
CA CYS A 474 52.65 -3.72 59.65
C CYS A 474 51.15 -3.36 59.70
#